data_AF-A0A966R768-F1
#
_entry.id   AF-A0A966R768-F1
#
_cell.length_a   1.000
_cell.length_b   1.000
_cell.length_c   1.000
_cell.angle_alpha   90.00
_cell.angle_beta   90.00
_cell.angle_gamma   90.00
#
_symmetry.space_group_name_H-M   'P 1'
#
loop_
_entity.id
_entity.type
_entity.pdbx_description
1 polymer ?
#
loop_
_entity_poly.entity_id
_entity_poly.type
_entity_poly.pdbx_seq_one_letter_code
_entity_poly.pdbx_strand_id
1 'polypeptide(L)'
;MIKSIPVVSLQMCEFDAKRRVLKLASELVGMPRELFIESHHTGRVVRFLAVAEYDPLFDPDQWDGEQQIYRPALGESPTNVHHLVIYHQY
;
A
#
# COMPACT_ATOMS: atom_id res chain seq x y z
N MET A 1 -15.22 18.54 -3.79
CA MET A 1 -15.06 17.81 -2.51
C MET A 1 -13.58 17.48 -2.35
N ILE A 2 -12.98 17.82 -1.21
CA ILE A 2 -11.62 17.38 -0.88
C ILE A 2 -11.75 15.91 -0.45
N LYS A 3 -11.32 14.96 -1.28
CA LYS A 3 -11.19 13.56 -0.84
C LYS A 3 -10.01 13.49 0.11
N SER A 4 -10.24 13.13 1.37
CA SER A 4 -9.16 12.86 2.33
C SER A 4 -8.41 11.59 1.93
N ILE A 5 -7.09 11.61 2.03
CA ILE A 5 -6.26 10.42 1.82
C ILE A 5 -6.57 9.42 2.94
N PRO A 6 -6.88 8.14 2.64
CA PRO A 6 -7.20 7.17 3.67
C PRO A 6 -5.99 6.82 4.54
N VAL A 7 -6.26 6.51 5.80
CA VAL A 7 -5.27 6.04 6.79
C VAL A 7 -5.72 4.66 7.26
N VAL A 8 -4.84 3.66 7.16
CA VAL A 8 -5.12 2.29 7.55
C VAL A 8 -4.12 1.86 8.62
N SER A 9 -4.60 1.17 9.67
CA SER A 9 -3.71 0.60 10.68
C SER A 9 -2.90 -0.56 10.11
N LEU A 10 -1.61 -0.59 10.43
CA LEU A 10 -0.70 -1.70 10.11
C LEU A 10 -1.20 -3.05 10.64
N GLN A 11 -2.04 -3.07 11.68
CA GLN A 11 -2.64 -4.29 12.22
C GLN A 11 -3.55 -5.01 11.22
N MET A 12 -4.10 -4.26 10.25
CA MET A 12 -4.96 -4.80 9.20
C MET A 12 -4.17 -5.37 8.01
N CYS A 13 -2.84 -5.24 8.03
CA CYS A 13 -1.98 -5.70 6.95
C CYS A 13 -1.30 -7.02 7.33
N GLU A 14 -1.06 -7.86 6.33
CA GLU A 14 -0.19 -9.02 6.47
C GLU A 14 1.22 -8.70 5.99
N PHE A 15 2.25 -9.01 6.78
CA PHE A 15 3.64 -8.77 6.40
C PHE A 15 4.37 -10.07 6.03
N ASP A 16 4.77 -10.20 4.76
CA ASP A 16 5.70 -11.22 4.30
C ASP A 16 7.13 -10.73 4.56
N ALA A 17 7.73 -11.17 5.67
CA ALA A 17 9.07 -10.76 6.06
C ALA A 17 10.17 -11.19 5.08
N LYS A 18 9.98 -12.31 4.36
CA LYS A 18 10.97 -12.82 3.40
C LYS A 18 11.04 -11.92 2.17
N ARG A 19 9.89 -11.47 1.67
CA ARG A 19 9.79 -10.58 0.51
C ARG A 19 9.78 -9.11 0.88
N ARG A 20 9.59 -8.81 2.17
CA ARG A 20 9.37 -7.48 2.73
C ARG A 20 8.15 -6.80 2.11
N VAL A 21 7.05 -7.52 2.01
CA VAL A 21 5.82 -7.07 1.35
C VAL A 21 4.70 -6.95 2.36
N LEU A 22 4.01 -5.80 2.36
CA LEU A 22 2.72 -5.69 3.03
C LEU A 22 1.61 -6.08 2.06
N LYS A 23 0.59 -6.78 2.57
CA LYS A 23 -0.62 -7.11 1.85
C LYS A 23 -1.83 -6.57 2.61
N LEU A 24 -2.79 -6.03 1.88
CA LEU A 24 -4.01 -5.45 2.42
C LEU A 24 -5.20 -5.83 1.53
N ALA A 25 -6.29 -6.26 2.16
CA ALA A 25 -7.54 -6.55 1.47
C ALA A 25 -8.18 -5.24 0.96
N SER A 26 -8.59 -5.21 -0.31
CA SER A 26 -9.17 -4.02 -0.93
C SER A 26 -10.53 -3.65 -0.33
N GLU A 27 -11.22 -4.58 0.33
CA GLU A 27 -12.50 -4.36 1.01
C GLU A 27 -12.40 -3.34 2.16
N LEU A 28 -11.19 -3.12 2.69
CA LEU A 28 -10.95 -2.18 3.78
C LEU A 28 -10.78 -0.73 3.32
N VAL A 29 -10.28 -0.48 2.11
CA VAL A 29 -9.90 0.88 1.66
C VAL A 29 -10.07 1.14 0.15
N GLY A 30 -10.51 0.14 -0.61
CA GLY A 30 -10.43 0.10 -2.06
C GLY A 30 -8.98 0.07 -2.54
N MET A 31 -8.75 0.56 -3.76
CA MET A 31 -7.41 0.74 -4.34
C MET A 31 -7.19 2.23 -4.67
N PRO A 32 -6.98 3.09 -3.65
CA PRO A 32 -6.80 4.53 -3.85
C PRO A 32 -5.48 4.84 -4.58
N ARG A 33 -5.28 6.08 -5.05
CA ARG A 33 -3.97 6.48 -5.64
C ARG A 33 -2.84 6.59 -4.62
N GLU A 34 -3.20 6.92 -3.40
CA GLU A 34 -2.30 7.02 -2.26
C GLU A 34 -3.05 6.70 -0.97
N LEU A 35 -2.32 6.25 0.03
CA LEU A 35 -2.82 5.97 1.38
C LEU A 35 -1.69 6.08 2.40
N PHE A 36 -2.07 6.22 3.66
CA PHE A 36 -1.14 6.12 4.79
C PHE A 36 -1.33 4.80 5.53
N ILE A 37 -0.21 4.18 5.92
CA ILE A 37 -0.21 3.07 6.86
C ILE A 37 0.36 3.55 8.19
N GLU A 38 -0.44 3.43 9.26
CA GLU A 38 -0.05 3.81 10.62
C GLU A 38 0.33 2.57 11.43
N SER A 39 1.53 2.59 12.02
CA SER A 39 2.01 1.54 12.92
C SER A 39 1.36 1.68 14.30
N HIS A 40 0.43 0.78 14.63
CA HIS A 40 -0.16 0.69 15.98
C HIS A 40 0.85 0.41 17.11
N HIS A 41 2.07 -0.05 16.79
CA HIS A 41 3.14 -0.25 17.76
C HIS A 41 3.98 1.00 18.04
N THR A 42 4.17 1.87 17.04
CA THR A 42 5.14 2.98 17.12
C THR A 42 4.53 4.37 16.87
N GLY A 43 3.29 4.44 16.42
CA GLY A 43 2.64 5.68 15.97
C GLY A 43 3.21 6.26 14.67
N ARG A 44 4.17 5.57 14.03
CA ARG A 44 4.75 6.03 12.76
C ARG A 44 3.75 5.87 11.63
N VAL A 45 3.67 6.89 10.79
CA VAL A 45 2.83 6.90 9.60
C VAL A 45 3.75 6.91 8.38
N VAL A 46 3.49 6.03 7.42
CA VAL A 46 4.21 5.97 6.14
C VAL A 46 3.21 6.11 5.01
N ARG A 47 3.45 7.07 4.12
CA ARG A 47 2.66 7.21 2.90
C ARG A 47 3.09 6.22 1.83
N PHE A 48 2.11 5.64 1.16
CA PHE A 48 2.28 4.76 0.01
C PHE A 48 1.60 5.36 -1.22
N LEU A 49 2.27 5.31 -2.36
CA LEU A 49 1.77 5.78 -3.65
C LEU A 49 1.64 4.60 -4.60
N ALA A 50 0.54 4.54 -5.35
CA ALA A 50 0.38 3.55 -6.41
C ALA A 50 1.56 3.67 -7.40
N VAL A 51 2.11 2.53 -7.81
CA VAL A 51 3.20 2.52 -8.79
C VAL A 51 2.72 3.10 -10.11
N ALA A 52 3.57 3.91 -10.73
CA ALA A 52 3.34 4.47 -12.06
C ALA A 52 4.05 3.63 -13.12
N GLU A 53 3.77 3.90 -14.39
CA GLU A 53 4.23 3.13 -15.57
C GLU A 53 5.74 2.89 -15.65
N TYR A 54 6.55 3.68 -14.95
CA TYR A 54 8.01 3.53 -14.92
C TYR A 54 8.52 2.55 -13.84
N ASP A 55 7.69 2.09 -12.90
CA ASP A 55 8.11 1.12 -11.88
C ASP A 55 8.12 -0.29 -12.48
N PRO A 56 9.15 -1.11 -12.22
CA PRO A 56 9.20 -2.50 -12.69
C PRO A 56 8.06 -3.40 -12.21
N LEU A 57 7.32 -3.01 -11.17
CA LEU A 57 6.15 -3.72 -10.67
C LEU A 57 4.82 -3.17 -11.23
N PHE A 58 4.87 -2.23 -12.17
CA PHE A 58 3.68 -1.70 -12.81
C PHE A 58 3.03 -2.75 -13.71
N ASP A 59 1.71 -2.84 -13.59
CA ASP A 59 0.86 -3.62 -14.46
C ASP A 59 -0.22 -2.70 -15.07
N PRO A 60 -0.35 -2.62 -16.41
CA PRO A 60 -1.27 -1.71 -17.08
C PRO A 60 -2.76 -1.92 -16.79
N ASP A 61 -3.19 -3.14 -16.49
CA ASP A 61 -4.59 -3.49 -16.24
C ASP A 61 -4.87 -3.81 -14.76
N GLN A 62 -3.88 -3.61 -13.88
CA GLN A 62 -3.97 -3.88 -12.45
C GLN A 62 -4.30 -5.35 -12.18
N TRP A 63 -3.71 -6.26 -12.96
CA TRP A 63 -4.06 -7.67 -12.96
C TRP A 63 -5.57 -7.88 -13.13
N ASP A 64 -6.13 -7.33 -14.20
CA ASP A 64 -7.57 -7.30 -14.48
C ASP A 64 -8.40 -6.66 -13.34
N GLY A 65 -7.83 -5.64 -12.68
CA GLY A 65 -8.40 -4.98 -11.51
C GLY A 65 -8.27 -5.74 -10.19
N GLU A 66 -7.66 -6.93 -10.18
CA GLU A 66 -7.57 -7.79 -8.99
C GLU A 66 -6.57 -7.28 -7.93
N GLN A 67 -5.56 -6.52 -8.33
CA GLN A 67 -4.56 -5.98 -7.40
C GLN A 67 -3.85 -4.72 -7.89
N GLN A 68 -3.44 -3.88 -6.94
CA GLN A 68 -2.64 -2.69 -7.17
C GLN A 68 -1.40 -2.69 -6.27
N ILE A 69 -0.25 -2.35 -6.86
CA ILE A 69 1.04 -2.23 -6.16
C ILE A 69 1.31 -0.79 -5.77
N TYR A 70 1.95 -0.60 -4.60
CA TYR A 70 2.31 0.69 -4.05
C TYR A 70 3.74 0.71 -3.50
N ARG A 71 4.41 1.87 -3.59
CA ARG A 71 5.73 2.12 -2.99
C ARG A 71 5.63 3.13 -1.84
N PRO A 72 6.47 3.03 -0.81
CA PRO A 72 6.66 4.12 0.13
C PRO A 72 7.03 5.41 -0.63
N ALA A 73 6.40 6.53 -0.29
CA ALA A 73 6.69 7.80 -0.94
C ALA A 73 8.13 8.26 -0.64
N LEU A 74 8.73 9.03 -1.56
CA LEU A 74 10.05 9.61 -1.34
C LEU A 74 9.99 10.61 -0.17
N GLY A 75 10.99 10.55 0.70
CA GLY A 75 11.10 11.41 1.88
C GLY A 75 10.34 10.91 3.12
N GLU A 76 9.63 9.79 3.02
CA GLU A 76 9.01 9.13 4.17
C GLU A 76 10.06 8.55 5.13
N SER A 77 9.65 8.32 6.38
CA SER A 77 10.51 7.67 7.37
C SER A 77 10.99 6.30 6.86
N PRO A 78 12.25 5.90 7.13
CA PRO A 78 12.76 4.60 6.70
C PRO A 78 11.84 3.45 7.14
N THR A 79 11.47 2.60 6.19
CA THR A 79 10.65 1.42 6.41
C THR A 79 11.34 0.19 5.85
N ASN A 80 11.15 -0.95 6.51
CA ASN A 80 11.63 -2.24 6.00
C ASN A 80 10.71 -2.82 4.92
N VAL A 81 9.61 -2.16 4.58
CA VAL A 81 8.66 -2.57 3.56
C VAL A 81 9.15 -2.15 2.18
N HIS A 82 9.30 -3.12 1.28
CA HIS A 82 9.70 -2.89 -0.11
C HIS A 82 8.55 -2.35 -0.97
N HIS A 83 7.35 -2.91 -0.82
CA HIS A 83 6.11 -2.45 -1.44
C HIS A 83 4.89 -2.98 -0.67
N LEU A 84 3.74 -2.35 -0.93
CA LEU A 84 2.43 -2.78 -0.48
C LEU A 84 1.65 -3.30 -1.68
N VAL A 85 0.91 -4.40 -1.48
CA VAL A 85 -0.07 -4.93 -2.43
C VAL A 85 -1.45 -4.79 -1.81
N ILE A 86 -2.34 -4.09 -2.50
CA ILE A 86 -3.77 -4.15 -2.20
C ILE A 86 -4.41 -5.09 -3.21
N TYR A 87 -5.19 -6.06 -2.75
CA TYR A 87 -5.75 -7.12 -3.60
C TYR A 87 -7.21 -7.41 -3.22
N HIS A 88 -7.98 -7.91 -4.18
CA HIS A 88 -9.32 -8.46 -3.92
C HIS A 88 -9.21 -9.77 -3.16
N GLN A 89 -9.79 -9.83 -1.97
CA GLN A 89 -9.81 -11.03 -1.14
C GLN A 89 -11.16 -11.75 -1.35
N TYR A 90 -11.14 -12.75 -2.24
CA TYR A 90 -12.28 -13.65 -2.53
C TYR A 90 -12.99 -14.17 -1.28
#